data_AF-A0A6I0EY64-F1
#
_entry.id   AF-A0A6I0EY64-F1
#
_cell.length_a   1.000
_cell.length_b   1.000
_cell.length_c   1.000
_cell.angle_alpha   90.00
_cell.angle_beta   90.00
_cell.angle_gamma   90.00
#
_symmetry.space_group_name_H-M   'P 1'
#
loop_
_entity.id
_entity.type
_entity.pdbx_description
1 polymer ?
#
loop_
_entity_poly.entity_id
_entity_poly.type
_entity_poly.pdbx_seq_one_letter_code
_entity_poly.pdbx_strand_id
1 'polypeptide(L)'
;MNVNLKGISEHMLQLGLGALAHANRHSGYSNMLNDSWSDLAVLQAAHSAEILIKARIAEEHPLLIFEQLPKAKQLTSDRVSIEDLFKNGKTIQWSDLPERLYLSTGIELPNVDVFKEFGKLRNGIQHFASVSDKPTSWETYNFVFKVIDPFIYDCWGLYAVDYDEDFDSQEHFPASLLRNEILFNVSPSIVSSSDYWDVDWQTLNEGYVEEMKQRIEDAKQLILE
;
A
#
# COMPACT_ATOMS: atom_id res chain seq x y z
N MET A 1 -16.44 -18.69 15.55
CA MET A 1 -16.47 -17.87 14.31
C MET A 1 -17.15 -18.68 13.20
N ASN A 2 -17.88 -18.04 12.29
CA ASN A 2 -18.44 -18.71 11.11
C ASN A 2 -17.27 -19.21 10.23
N VAL A 3 -17.30 -20.46 9.75
CA VAL A 3 -16.23 -21.04 8.91
C VAL A 3 -15.95 -20.19 7.68
N ASN A 4 -16.98 -19.55 7.13
CA ASN A 4 -16.86 -18.73 5.93
C ASN A 4 -15.97 -17.50 6.17
N LEU A 5 -15.82 -17.03 7.41
CA LEU A 5 -14.98 -15.88 7.75
C LEU A 5 -13.49 -16.23 7.93
N LYS A 6 -13.13 -17.52 7.89
CA LYS A 6 -11.75 -17.98 8.02
C LYS A 6 -10.96 -17.62 6.74
N GLY A 7 -9.77 -17.06 6.90
CA GLY A 7 -8.89 -16.69 5.78
C GLY A 7 -9.27 -15.40 5.05
N ILE A 8 -10.27 -14.64 5.54
CA ILE A 8 -10.65 -13.36 4.93
C ILE A 8 -9.49 -12.37 4.95
N SER A 9 -8.75 -12.28 6.06
CA SER A 9 -7.60 -11.37 6.16
C SER A 9 -6.53 -11.69 5.12
N GLU A 10 -6.23 -12.97 4.88
CA GLU A 10 -5.28 -13.40 3.85
C GLU A 10 -5.75 -13.02 2.45
N HIS A 11 -7.02 -13.24 2.11
CA HIS A 11 -7.57 -12.83 0.82
C HIS A 11 -7.52 -11.31 0.63
N MET A 12 -7.79 -10.54 1.70
CA MET A 12 -7.68 -9.08 1.68
C MET A 12 -6.24 -8.65 1.48
N LEU A 13 -5.29 -9.24 2.20
CA LEU A 13 -3.86 -8.97 2.02
C LEU A 13 -3.44 -9.17 0.56
N GLN A 14 -3.77 -10.32 -0.03
CA GLN A 14 -3.44 -10.60 -1.44
C GLN A 14 -4.05 -9.58 -2.42
N LEU A 15 -5.32 -9.20 -2.21
CA LEU A 15 -5.97 -8.19 -3.05
C LEU A 15 -5.32 -6.80 -2.89
N GLY A 16 -4.97 -6.42 -1.65
CA GLY A 16 -4.28 -5.18 -1.33
C GLY A 16 -2.90 -5.09 -1.97
N LEU A 17 -2.13 -6.18 -1.96
CA LEU A 17 -0.83 -6.28 -2.61
C LEU A 17 -0.94 -6.27 -4.16
N GLY A 18 -1.97 -6.89 -4.73
CA GLY A 18 -2.25 -6.76 -6.16
C GLY A 18 -2.57 -5.31 -6.57
N ALA A 19 -3.37 -4.61 -5.76
CA ALA A 19 -3.64 -3.18 -5.97
C ALA A 19 -2.37 -2.32 -5.82
N LEU A 20 -1.46 -2.68 -4.91
CA LEU A 20 -0.16 -2.03 -4.75
C LEU A 20 0.69 -2.20 -6.01
N ALA A 21 0.77 -3.41 -6.56
CA ALA A 21 1.52 -3.69 -7.77
C ALA A 21 1.07 -2.82 -8.95
N HIS A 22 -0.24 -2.66 -9.13
CA HIS A 22 -0.76 -1.74 -10.16
C HIS A 22 -0.44 -0.27 -9.87
N ALA A 23 -0.50 0.16 -8.61
CA ALA A 23 -0.17 1.54 -8.24
C ALA A 23 1.30 1.87 -8.56
N ASN A 24 2.21 0.95 -8.22
CA ASN A 24 3.63 1.05 -8.55
C ASN A 24 3.85 1.08 -10.07
N ARG A 25 3.18 0.18 -10.81
CA ARG A 25 3.24 0.14 -12.27
C ARG A 25 2.77 1.43 -12.93
N HIS A 26 1.64 1.98 -12.50
CA HIS A 26 1.09 3.19 -13.11
C HIS A 26 1.79 4.49 -12.67
N SER A 27 2.47 4.48 -11.53
CA SER A 27 3.27 5.63 -11.07
C SER A 27 4.69 5.63 -11.61
N GLY A 28 5.30 4.46 -11.79
CA GLY A 28 6.70 4.33 -12.18
C GLY A 28 7.00 4.29 -13.66
N TYR A 29 5.97 4.12 -14.49
CA TYR A 29 6.12 4.01 -15.93
C TYR A 29 5.14 4.94 -16.65
N SER A 30 5.58 5.51 -17.77
CA SER A 30 4.73 6.34 -18.62
C SER A 30 3.99 5.49 -19.65
N ASN A 31 2.70 5.75 -19.85
CA ASN A 31 1.94 5.18 -20.97
C ASN A 31 1.54 6.28 -21.96
N MET A 32 2.06 6.19 -23.19
CA MET A 32 1.80 7.18 -24.25
C MET A 32 0.37 7.17 -24.81
N LEU A 33 -0.43 6.17 -24.45
CA LEU A 33 -1.81 6.00 -24.93
C LEU A 33 -2.85 6.26 -23.84
N ASN A 34 -2.46 6.31 -22.58
CA ASN A 34 -3.36 6.48 -21.45
C ASN A 34 -2.80 7.48 -20.44
N ASP A 35 -3.16 8.74 -20.64
CA ASP A 35 -2.75 9.86 -19.80
C ASP A 35 -3.36 9.79 -18.37
N SER A 36 -4.34 8.92 -18.12
CA SER A 36 -4.92 8.73 -16.79
C SER A 36 -4.11 7.83 -15.87
N TRP A 37 -2.98 7.24 -16.31
CA TRP A 37 -2.20 6.30 -15.50
C TRP A 37 -1.80 6.88 -14.14
N SER A 38 -1.27 8.10 -14.11
CA SER A 38 -0.83 8.71 -12.87
C SER A 38 -1.99 8.95 -11.87
N ASP A 39 -3.18 9.27 -12.37
CA ASP A 39 -4.37 9.46 -11.54
C ASP A 39 -4.96 8.12 -11.07
N LEU A 40 -4.93 7.11 -11.93
CA LEU A 40 -5.30 5.74 -11.57
C LEU A 40 -4.36 5.18 -10.50
N ALA A 41 -3.06 5.50 -10.56
CA ALA A 41 -2.09 5.11 -9.55
C ALA A 41 -2.48 5.61 -8.16
N VAL A 42 -3.00 6.84 -8.06
CA VAL A 42 -3.52 7.39 -6.79
C VAL A 42 -4.70 6.58 -6.27
N LEU A 43 -5.67 6.27 -7.14
CA LEU A 43 -6.85 5.50 -6.76
C LEU A 43 -6.46 4.09 -6.30
N GLN A 44 -5.51 3.45 -6.99
CA GLN A 44 -5.03 2.12 -6.68
C GLN A 44 -4.21 2.07 -5.40
N ALA A 45 -3.33 3.05 -5.16
CA ALA A 45 -2.56 3.12 -3.92
C ALA A 45 -3.48 3.34 -2.71
N ALA A 46 -4.49 4.21 -2.84
CA ALA A 46 -5.49 4.39 -1.80
C ALA A 46 -6.30 3.09 -1.57
N HIS A 47 -6.74 2.43 -2.65
CA HIS A 47 -7.44 1.15 -2.53
C HIS A 47 -6.60 0.08 -1.83
N SER A 48 -5.31 0.00 -2.19
CA SER A 48 -4.34 -0.89 -1.56
C SER A 48 -4.22 -0.62 -0.06
N ALA A 49 -3.94 0.62 0.34
CA ALA A 49 -3.80 0.99 1.74
C ALA A 49 -5.07 0.69 2.55
N GLU A 50 -6.25 1.02 2.00
CA GLU A 50 -7.53 0.73 2.65
C GLU A 50 -7.72 -0.77 2.91
N ILE A 51 -7.43 -1.61 1.91
CA ILE A 51 -7.57 -3.06 2.04
C ILE A 51 -6.52 -3.63 2.99
N LEU A 52 -5.25 -3.22 2.87
CA LEU A 52 -4.15 -3.72 3.71
C LEU A 52 -4.38 -3.39 5.18
N ILE A 53 -4.78 -2.15 5.51
CA ILE A 53 -5.09 -1.77 6.89
C ILE A 53 -6.26 -2.60 7.42
N LYS A 54 -7.32 -2.77 6.60
CA LYS A 54 -8.46 -3.62 6.98
C LYS A 54 -8.06 -5.10 7.11
N ALA A 55 -7.11 -5.60 6.31
CA ALA A 55 -6.61 -6.96 6.39
C ALA A 55 -5.95 -7.20 7.75
N ARG A 56 -5.07 -6.29 8.19
CA ARG A 56 -4.44 -6.36 9.52
C ARG A 56 -5.48 -6.31 10.64
N ILE A 57 -6.47 -5.42 10.57
CA ILE A 57 -7.57 -5.38 11.56
C ILE A 57 -8.37 -6.70 11.55
N ALA A 58 -8.62 -7.28 10.38
CA ALA A 58 -9.39 -8.51 10.24
C ALA A 58 -8.66 -9.75 10.77
N GLU A 59 -7.33 -9.74 10.88
CA GLU A 59 -6.56 -10.79 11.54
C GLU A 59 -6.89 -10.89 13.04
N GLU A 60 -7.16 -9.76 13.71
CA GLU A 60 -7.64 -9.77 15.09
C GLU A 60 -9.05 -10.37 15.16
N HIS A 61 -9.96 -9.83 14.34
CA HIS A 61 -11.28 -10.39 14.15
C HIS A 61 -11.99 -9.79 12.91
N PRO A 62 -12.52 -10.59 11.96
CA PRO A 62 -13.09 -10.09 10.70
C PRO A 62 -14.25 -9.11 10.84
N LEU A 63 -14.98 -9.12 11.96
CA LEU A 63 -16.07 -8.16 12.20
C LEU A 63 -15.60 -6.75 12.59
N LEU A 64 -14.32 -6.57 12.95
CA LEU A 64 -13.79 -5.27 13.41
C LEU A 64 -13.65 -4.24 12.29
N ILE A 65 -13.64 -4.69 11.03
CA ILE A 65 -13.63 -3.82 9.84
C ILE A 65 -15.00 -3.21 9.55
N PHE A 66 -16.04 -3.58 10.31
CA PHE A 66 -17.39 -3.04 10.16
C PHE A 66 -17.63 -1.89 11.13
N GLU A 67 -18.19 -0.81 10.61
CA GLU A 67 -18.78 0.30 11.37
C GLU A 67 -20.18 -0.08 11.84
N GLN A 68 -20.95 -0.73 10.95
CA GLN A 68 -22.30 -1.19 11.24
C GLN A 68 -22.42 -2.68 10.94
N LEU A 69 -22.79 -3.45 11.96
CA LEU A 69 -23.10 -4.87 11.85
C LEU A 69 -24.60 -5.09 11.59
N PRO A 70 -24.98 -6.20 10.92
CA PRO A 70 -26.37 -6.60 10.78
C PRO A 70 -27.03 -6.78 12.16
N LYS A 71 -28.23 -6.22 12.34
CA LYS A 71 -29.00 -6.41 13.58
C LYS A 71 -29.51 -7.84 13.66
N ALA A 72 -29.73 -8.37 14.88
CA ALA A 72 -30.21 -9.74 15.09
C ALA A 72 -31.48 -10.11 14.28
N LYS A 73 -32.38 -9.15 14.06
CA LYS A 73 -33.60 -9.33 13.25
C LYS A 73 -33.37 -9.46 11.74
N GLN A 74 -32.16 -9.14 11.28
CA GLN A 74 -31.75 -9.16 9.87
C GLN A 74 -30.88 -10.38 9.55
N LEU A 75 -30.60 -11.23 10.54
CA LEU A 75 -29.78 -12.42 10.34
C LEU A 75 -30.61 -13.51 9.68
N THR A 76 -30.03 -14.13 8.66
CA THR A 76 -30.58 -15.31 8.00
C THR A 76 -30.48 -16.58 8.85
N SER A 77 -29.69 -16.57 9.93
CA SER A 77 -29.51 -17.68 10.87
C SER A 77 -29.13 -17.18 12.28
N ASP A 78 -28.97 -18.08 13.25
CA ASP A 78 -28.55 -17.77 14.63
C ASP A 78 -27.15 -17.13 14.73
N ARG A 79 -26.36 -17.12 13.64
CA ARG A 79 -25.03 -16.52 13.56
C ARG A 79 -24.92 -15.61 12.35
N VAL A 80 -24.09 -14.57 12.46
CA VAL A 80 -23.75 -13.69 11.34
C VAL A 80 -23.06 -14.50 10.24
N SER A 81 -23.63 -14.46 9.04
CA SER A 81 -23.04 -15.01 7.82
C SER A 81 -22.38 -13.93 6.98
N ILE A 82 -21.54 -14.33 6.02
CA ILE A 82 -20.99 -13.41 5.01
C ILE A 82 -22.10 -12.73 4.21
N GLU A 83 -23.18 -13.44 3.89
CA GLU A 83 -24.28 -12.89 3.11
C GLU A 83 -25.01 -11.78 3.89
N ASP A 84 -25.16 -11.93 5.21
CA ASP A 84 -25.71 -10.88 6.07
C ASP A 84 -24.80 -9.63 6.06
N LEU A 85 -23.48 -9.83 6.10
CA LEU A 85 -22.49 -8.76 6.03
C LEU A 85 -22.48 -8.05 4.68
N PHE A 86 -22.61 -8.77 3.57
CA PHE A 86 -22.70 -8.15 2.24
C PHE A 86 -23.97 -7.34 2.03
N LYS A 87 -25.10 -7.79 2.59
CA LYS A 87 -26.39 -7.09 2.44
C LYS A 87 -26.54 -5.89 3.36
N ASN A 88 -26.09 -6.02 4.61
CA ASN A 88 -26.43 -5.08 5.68
C ASN A 88 -25.22 -4.53 6.45
N GLY A 89 -24.01 -5.00 6.13
CA GLY A 89 -22.78 -4.51 6.74
C GLY A 89 -22.31 -3.22 6.09
N LYS A 90 -21.79 -2.30 6.90
CA LYS A 90 -21.06 -1.12 6.43
C LYS A 90 -19.64 -1.18 6.96
N THR A 91 -18.65 -1.18 6.08
CA THR A 91 -17.24 -1.17 6.50
C THR A 91 -16.81 0.22 6.95
N ILE A 92 -15.81 0.26 7.83
CA ILE A 92 -15.12 1.48 8.24
C ILE A 92 -14.65 2.30 7.02
N GLN A 93 -14.75 3.62 7.14
CA GLN A 93 -14.36 4.59 6.12
C GLN A 93 -12.87 4.92 6.23
N TRP A 94 -12.30 5.47 5.14
CA TRP A 94 -10.91 5.90 5.07
C TRP A 94 -10.45 6.72 6.28
N SER A 95 -11.24 7.72 6.68
CA SER A 95 -10.91 8.65 7.78
C SER A 95 -10.71 7.95 9.12
N ASP A 96 -11.38 6.82 9.31
CA ASP A 96 -11.44 6.13 10.60
C ASP A 96 -10.42 4.98 10.67
N LEU A 97 -9.74 4.69 9.56
CA LEU A 97 -8.78 3.58 9.46
C LEU A 97 -7.62 3.69 10.46
N PRO A 98 -6.93 4.84 10.61
CA PRO A 98 -5.81 4.92 11.53
C PRO A 98 -6.23 4.68 12.99
N GLU A 99 -7.33 5.29 13.42
CA GLU A 99 -7.87 5.11 14.77
C GLU A 99 -8.33 3.67 15.00
N ARG A 100 -9.05 3.08 14.03
CA ARG A 100 -9.51 1.70 14.15
C ARG A 100 -8.35 0.71 14.21
N LEU A 101 -7.30 0.91 13.41
CA LEU A 101 -6.09 0.10 13.44
C LEU A 101 -5.47 0.12 14.84
N TYR A 102 -5.23 1.31 15.38
CA TYR A 102 -4.64 1.47 16.71
C TYR A 102 -5.50 0.82 17.81
N LEU A 103 -6.80 1.11 17.84
CA LEU A 103 -7.70 0.59 18.88
C LEU A 103 -7.86 -0.94 18.85
N SER A 104 -7.68 -1.57 17.69
CA SER A 104 -7.85 -3.02 17.55
C SER A 104 -6.57 -3.82 17.64
N THR A 105 -5.42 -3.24 17.24
CA THR A 105 -4.14 -3.95 17.11
C THR A 105 -3.02 -3.37 17.98
N GLY A 106 -3.16 -2.14 18.46
CA GLY A 106 -2.08 -1.37 19.08
C GLY A 106 -1.06 -0.77 18.09
N ILE A 107 -1.23 -0.98 16.79
CA ILE A 107 -0.32 -0.48 15.75
C ILE A 107 -0.69 0.95 15.36
N GLU A 108 0.29 1.85 15.36
CA GLU A 108 0.14 3.20 14.82
C GLU A 108 0.46 3.20 13.32
N LEU A 109 -0.37 3.88 12.52
CA LEU A 109 -0.12 3.99 11.08
C LEU A 109 1.06 4.93 10.82
N PRO A 110 2.09 4.50 10.07
CA PRO A 110 3.22 5.36 9.70
C PRO A 110 2.76 6.61 8.95
N ASN A 111 3.36 7.77 9.27
CA ASN A 111 3.16 9.02 8.56
C ASN A 111 1.67 9.38 8.34
N VAL A 112 0.86 9.34 9.40
CA VAL A 112 -0.60 9.53 9.34
C VAL A 112 -1.05 10.82 8.65
N ASP A 113 -0.25 11.88 8.68
CA ASP A 113 -0.56 13.13 7.99
C ASP A 113 -0.44 12.99 6.47
N VAL A 114 0.54 12.23 5.97
CA VAL A 114 0.64 11.85 4.55
C VAL A 114 -0.58 11.04 4.13
N PHE A 115 -1.02 10.09 4.98
CA PHE A 115 -2.25 9.32 4.73
C PHE A 115 -3.50 10.21 4.61
N LYS A 116 -3.65 11.21 5.50
CA LYS A 116 -4.79 12.14 5.45
C LYS A 116 -4.76 13.01 4.20
N GLU A 117 -3.62 13.59 3.85
CA GLU A 117 -3.50 14.42 2.64
C GLU A 117 -3.73 13.60 1.37
N PHE A 118 -3.21 12.37 1.32
CA PHE A 118 -3.44 11.47 0.19
C PHE A 118 -4.93 11.11 0.03
N GLY A 119 -5.66 10.94 1.14
CA GLY A 119 -7.12 10.77 1.13
C GLY A 119 -7.87 11.94 0.47
N LYS A 120 -7.40 13.18 0.66
CA LYS A 120 -7.98 14.35 -0.02
C LYS A 120 -7.71 14.32 -1.51
N LEU A 121 -6.47 14.01 -1.92
CA LEU A 121 -6.09 13.87 -3.32
C LEU A 121 -6.94 12.79 -4.02
N ARG A 122 -7.04 11.60 -3.42
CA ARG A 122 -7.88 10.50 -3.91
C ARG A 122 -9.33 10.94 -4.09
N ASN A 123 -9.91 11.66 -3.12
CA ASN A 123 -11.29 12.13 -3.21
C ASN A 123 -11.48 13.13 -4.35
N GLY A 124 -10.52 14.04 -4.55
CA GLY A 124 -10.52 14.97 -5.68
C GLY A 124 -10.54 14.24 -7.01
N ILE A 125 -9.61 13.31 -7.22
CA ILE A 125 -9.50 12.52 -8.45
C ILE A 125 -10.75 11.66 -8.67
N GLN A 126 -11.21 10.92 -7.65
CA GLN A 126 -12.34 10.01 -7.80
C GLN A 126 -13.66 10.71 -8.15
N HIS A 127 -13.89 11.90 -7.59
CA HIS A 127 -15.16 12.59 -7.78
C HIS A 127 -15.15 13.61 -8.91
N PHE A 128 -13.98 14.17 -9.24
CA PHE A 128 -13.88 15.30 -10.15
C PHE A 128 -12.83 15.14 -11.26
N ALA A 129 -12.05 14.05 -11.27
CA ALA A 129 -10.85 13.94 -12.10
C ALA A 129 -10.00 15.22 -11.99
N SER A 130 -9.90 15.76 -10.77
CA SER A 130 -9.33 17.08 -10.53
C SER A 130 -7.83 17.07 -10.83
N VAL A 131 -7.37 18.09 -11.56
CA VAL A 131 -5.95 18.30 -11.81
C VAL A 131 -5.25 18.67 -10.50
N SER A 132 -4.27 17.86 -10.10
CA SER A 132 -3.36 18.17 -9.01
C SER A 132 -2.28 19.13 -9.49
N ASP A 133 -1.92 20.13 -8.67
CA ASP A 133 -0.80 21.05 -8.96
C ASP A 133 0.56 20.34 -8.97
N LYS A 134 0.62 19.14 -8.37
CA LYS A 134 1.80 18.28 -8.35
C LYS A 134 1.59 17.01 -9.18
N PRO A 135 2.65 16.44 -9.78
CA PRO A 135 2.56 15.16 -10.47
C PRO A 135 1.98 14.06 -9.56
N THR A 136 0.87 13.46 -9.98
CA THR A 136 0.16 12.44 -9.19
C THR A 136 0.95 11.14 -9.05
N SER A 137 1.88 10.86 -9.97
CA SER A 137 2.87 9.78 -9.85
C SER A 137 3.79 9.97 -8.64
N TRP A 138 4.32 11.19 -8.45
CA TRP A 138 5.20 11.50 -7.33
C TRP A 138 4.45 11.44 -6.00
N GLU A 139 3.23 11.98 -5.94
CA GLU A 139 2.39 11.89 -4.74
C GLU A 139 2.07 10.42 -4.40
N THR A 140 1.88 9.57 -5.42
CA THR A 140 1.69 8.12 -5.23
C THR A 140 2.94 7.47 -4.63
N TYR A 141 4.13 7.74 -5.15
CA TYR A 141 5.37 7.24 -4.56
C TYR A 141 5.57 7.69 -3.11
N ASN A 142 5.40 8.99 -2.86
CA ASN A 142 5.53 9.54 -1.53
C ASN A 142 4.56 8.87 -0.55
N PHE A 143 3.34 8.55 -0.98
CA PHE A 143 2.38 7.81 -0.16
C PHE A 143 2.76 6.34 0.04
N VAL A 144 3.06 5.62 -1.05
CA VAL A 144 3.44 4.20 -1.00
C VAL A 144 4.62 4.01 -0.04
N PHE A 145 5.72 4.73 -0.24
CA PHE A 145 6.95 4.44 0.49
C PHE A 145 7.07 5.12 1.86
N LYS A 146 6.20 6.10 2.18
CA LYS A 146 6.13 6.65 3.55
C LYS A 146 5.03 6.01 4.40
N VAL A 147 4.00 5.43 3.80
CA VAL A 147 2.85 4.89 4.54
C VAL A 147 2.72 3.38 4.35
N ILE A 148 2.60 2.91 3.10
CA ILE A 148 2.32 1.49 2.82
C ILE A 148 3.56 0.64 3.11
N ASP A 149 4.73 0.98 2.57
CA ASP A 149 5.98 0.23 2.70
C ASP A 149 6.37 -0.06 4.16
N PRO A 150 6.50 0.95 5.05
CA PRO A 150 6.77 0.67 6.46
C PRO A 150 5.65 -0.11 7.14
N PHE A 151 4.38 0.14 6.78
CA PHE A 151 3.26 -0.56 7.39
C PHE A 151 3.26 -2.06 7.04
N ILE A 152 3.45 -2.42 5.77
CA ILE A 152 3.47 -3.82 5.34
C ILE A 152 4.73 -4.55 5.82
N TYR A 153 5.84 -3.83 5.95
CA TYR A 153 7.07 -4.35 6.52
C TYR A 153 6.88 -4.72 8.00
N ASP A 154 6.36 -3.79 8.80
CA ASP A 154 6.15 -4.03 10.24
C ASP A 154 5.08 -5.10 10.50
N CYS A 155 4.06 -5.21 9.64
CA CYS A 155 2.97 -6.18 9.84
C CYS A 155 3.31 -7.59 9.33
N TRP A 156 4.00 -7.71 8.19
CA TRP A 156 4.15 -8.97 7.47
C TRP A 156 5.56 -9.26 6.95
N GLY A 157 6.53 -8.37 7.18
CA GLY A 157 7.89 -8.50 6.64
C GLY A 157 7.94 -8.37 5.12
N LEU A 158 7.00 -7.65 4.52
CA LEU A 158 6.88 -7.44 3.08
C LEU A 158 7.49 -6.09 2.67
N TYR A 159 7.89 -5.98 1.41
CA TYR A 159 8.54 -4.78 0.86
C TYR A 159 7.73 -4.26 -0.32
N ALA A 160 7.35 -2.98 -0.30
CA ALA A 160 6.49 -2.41 -1.34
C ALA A 160 7.16 -2.44 -2.72
N VAL A 161 8.48 -2.37 -2.75
CA VAL A 161 9.30 -2.42 -3.97
C VAL A 161 9.24 -3.77 -4.70
N ASP A 162 8.84 -4.85 -4.01
CA ASP A 162 8.69 -6.19 -4.62
C ASP A 162 7.38 -6.34 -5.40
N TYR A 163 6.48 -5.35 -5.32
CA TYR A 163 5.18 -5.38 -5.96
C TYR A 163 5.17 -4.44 -7.15
N ASP A 164 5.58 -4.93 -8.32
CA ASP A 164 5.43 -4.29 -9.63
C ASP A 164 5.13 -5.38 -10.67
N GLU A 165 4.23 -5.11 -11.62
CA GLU A 165 3.77 -6.12 -12.59
C GLU A 165 4.70 -6.30 -13.81
N ASP A 166 5.90 -5.72 -13.80
CA ASP A 166 6.85 -5.83 -14.91
C ASP A 166 7.81 -7.04 -14.77
N PHE A 167 8.17 -7.62 -15.91
CA PHE A 167 9.10 -8.76 -16.00
C PHE A 167 10.53 -8.38 -15.58
N ASP A 168 10.94 -7.14 -15.88
CA ASP A 168 12.26 -6.57 -15.53
C ASP A 168 12.16 -5.54 -14.39
N SER A 169 11.12 -5.66 -13.56
CA SER A 169 10.81 -4.73 -12.46
C SER A 169 11.97 -4.54 -11.49
N GLN A 170 12.75 -5.59 -11.22
CA GLN A 170 13.87 -5.58 -10.27
C GLN A 170 15.01 -4.63 -10.65
N GLU A 171 15.12 -4.26 -11.94
CA GLU A 171 16.14 -3.32 -12.42
C GLU A 171 15.56 -1.91 -12.57
N HIS A 172 14.42 -1.79 -13.25
CA HIS A 172 13.88 -0.50 -13.68
C HIS A 172 13.07 0.22 -12.61
N PHE A 173 12.32 -0.53 -11.78
CA PHE A 173 11.47 0.08 -10.77
C PHE A 173 12.28 0.72 -9.64
N PRO A 174 13.25 0.02 -8.99
CA PRO A 174 14.13 0.65 -8.01
C PRO A 174 14.89 1.85 -8.57
N ALA A 175 15.40 1.76 -9.81
CA ALA A 175 16.08 2.88 -10.46
C ALA A 175 15.16 4.11 -10.63
N SER A 176 13.86 3.89 -10.91
CA SER A 176 12.85 4.97 -10.95
C SER A 176 12.68 5.65 -9.59
N LEU A 177 12.62 4.89 -8.50
CA LEU A 177 12.54 5.43 -7.14
C LEU A 177 13.79 6.23 -6.78
N LEU A 178 14.97 5.70 -7.10
CA LEU A 178 16.26 6.35 -6.83
C LEU A 178 16.40 7.70 -7.55
N ARG A 179 16.05 7.76 -8.85
CA ARG A 179 16.06 9.02 -9.62
C ARG A 179 15.09 10.08 -9.11
N ASN A 180 14.07 9.67 -8.36
CA ASN A 180 13.09 10.58 -7.74
C ASN A 180 13.38 10.86 -6.26
N GLU A 181 14.53 10.41 -5.75
CA GLU A 181 14.95 10.55 -4.34
C GLU A 181 13.91 10.01 -3.34
N ILE A 182 13.23 8.92 -3.73
CA ILE A 182 12.27 8.23 -2.87
C ILE A 182 13.02 7.22 -2.01
N LEU A 183 12.91 7.34 -0.68
CA LEU A 183 13.42 6.33 0.24
C LEU A 183 12.47 5.14 0.26
N PHE A 184 13.01 3.94 0.18
CA PHE A 184 12.23 2.69 0.25
C PHE A 184 13.01 1.63 1.03
N ASN A 185 12.30 0.63 1.55
CA ASN A 185 12.93 -0.55 2.14
C ASN A 185 13.44 -1.46 1.03
N VAL A 186 14.73 -1.77 1.06
CA VAL A 186 15.35 -2.64 0.06
C VAL A 186 15.14 -4.09 0.47
N SER A 187 14.48 -4.88 -0.39
CA SER A 187 14.26 -6.29 -0.11
C SER A 187 15.48 -7.14 -0.51
N PRO A 188 15.65 -8.33 0.12
CA PRO A 188 16.63 -9.31 -0.35
C PRO A 188 16.40 -9.75 -1.80
N SER A 189 15.15 -9.69 -2.30
CA SER A 189 14.84 -10.14 -3.65
C SER A 189 15.35 -9.18 -4.71
N ILE A 190 15.21 -7.86 -4.51
CA ILE A 190 15.62 -6.85 -5.49
C ILE A 190 17.09 -6.44 -5.36
N VAL A 191 17.70 -6.57 -4.18
CA VAL A 191 19.08 -6.10 -3.96
C VAL A 191 20.11 -6.92 -4.75
N SER A 192 19.76 -8.14 -5.13
CA SER A 192 20.58 -8.98 -6.02
C SER A 192 20.81 -8.32 -7.39
N SER A 193 19.91 -7.42 -7.80
CA SER A 193 19.99 -6.67 -9.05
C SER A 193 20.50 -5.24 -8.85
N SER A 194 21.01 -4.89 -7.66
CA SER A 194 21.42 -3.50 -7.34
C SER A 194 22.48 -2.93 -8.26
N ASP A 195 23.35 -3.79 -8.79
CA ASP A 195 24.44 -3.40 -9.68
C ASP A 195 23.94 -3.00 -11.08
N TYR A 196 22.69 -3.33 -11.42
CA TYR A 196 22.03 -2.98 -12.68
C TYR A 196 21.11 -1.76 -12.57
N TRP A 197 20.97 -1.16 -11.39
CA TRP A 197 20.16 0.04 -11.22
C TRP A 197 20.81 1.24 -11.91
N ASP A 198 20.22 1.65 -13.03
CA ASP A 198 20.67 2.80 -13.83
C ASP A 198 20.34 4.13 -13.13
N VAL A 199 21.24 4.55 -12.23
CA VAL A 199 21.17 5.81 -11.51
C VAL A 199 22.53 6.48 -11.40
N ASP A 200 22.56 7.78 -11.71
CA ASP A 200 23.73 8.62 -11.46
C ASP A 200 23.70 9.17 -10.02
N TRP A 201 24.30 8.41 -9.10
CA TRP A 201 24.39 8.76 -7.67
C TRP A 201 25.05 10.13 -7.40
N GLN A 202 25.82 10.69 -8.34
CA GLN A 202 26.48 11.99 -8.16
C GLN A 202 25.53 13.17 -8.31
N THR A 203 24.35 12.94 -8.91
CA THR A 203 23.34 13.98 -9.15
C THR A 203 22.31 14.10 -8.03
N LEU A 204 22.31 13.14 -7.09
CA LEU A 204 21.35 13.05 -6.01
C LEU A 204 21.87 13.71 -4.73
N ASN A 205 20.96 14.04 -3.82
CA ASN A 205 21.25 14.63 -2.52
C ASN A 205 22.15 13.71 -1.67
N GLU A 206 23.24 14.24 -1.13
CA GLU A 206 24.23 13.47 -0.37
C GLU A 206 23.61 12.66 0.78
N GLY A 207 22.71 13.27 1.57
CA GLY A 207 22.06 12.58 2.69
C GLY A 207 21.11 11.46 2.25
N TYR A 208 20.44 11.64 1.09
CA TYR A 208 19.64 10.58 0.48
C TYR A 208 20.51 9.40 0.04
N VAL A 209 21.64 9.70 -0.60
CA VAL A 209 22.58 8.69 -1.10
C VAL A 209 23.18 7.87 0.04
N GLU A 210 23.59 8.52 1.12
CA GLU A 210 24.11 7.84 2.32
C GLU A 210 23.08 6.86 2.90
N GLU A 211 21.85 7.32 3.11
CA GLU A 211 20.75 6.50 3.65
C GLU A 211 20.43 5.31 2.74
N MET A 212 20.28 5.52 1.43
CA MET A 212 19.96 4.43 0.50
C MET A 212 21.11 3.41 0.39
N LYS A 213 22.37 3.85 0.38
CA LYS A 213 23.52 2.94 0.37
C LYS A 213 23.56 2.07 1.63
N GLN A 214 23.23 2.64 2.80
CA GLN A 214 23.14 1.87 4.03
C GLN A 214 22.06 0.78 3.91
N ARG A 215 20.86 1.13 3.44
CA ARG A 215 19.76 0.15 3.25
C ARG A 215 20.11 -0.97 2.27
N ILE A 216 20.84 -0.64 1.20
CA ILE A 216 21.32 -1.62 0.23
C ILE A 216 22.31 -2.59 0.90
N GLU A 217 23.24 -2.08 1.69
CA GLU A 217 24.22 -2.91 2.39
C GLU A 217 23.55 -3.81 3.44
N ASP A 218 22.61 -3.27 4.22
CA ASP A 218 21.82 -4.04 5.19
C ASP A 218 21.06 -5.18 4.49
N ALA A 219 20.43 -4.90 3.35
CA ALA A 219 19.73 -5.93 2.57
C ALA A 219 20.67 -7.00 1.98
N LYS A 220 21.91 -6.63 1.60
CA LYS A 220 22.92 -7.60 1.15
C LYS A 220 23.35 -8.55 2.26
N GLN A 221 23.44 -8.06 3.49
CA GLN A 221 23.78 -8.89 4.65
C GLN A 221 22.71 -9.96 4.91
N LEU A 222 21.43 -9.63 4.73
CA LEU A 222 20.32 -10.58 4.88
C LEU A 222 20.33 -11.75 3.87
N ILE A 223 21.03 -11.62 2.74
CA ILE A 223 21.19 -12.73 1.77
C ILE A 223 22.27 -13.72 2.20
N LEU A 224 23.24 -13.27 3.00
CA LEU A 224 24.41 -14.05 3.39
C LEU A 224 24.17 -14.92 4.65
N GLU A 225 23.08 -14.69 5.37
CA GLU A 225 22.64 -15.45 6.56
C GLU A 225 21.71 -16.62 6.20
#